data_AF-A0A2A4NYV8-F1
#
_entry.id   AF-A0A2A4NYV8-F1
#
_cell.length_a   1.000
_cell.length_b   1.000
_cell.length_c   1.000
_cell.angle_alpha   90.00
_cell.angle_beta   90.00
_cell.angle_gamma   90.00
#
_symmetry.space_group_name_H-M   'P 1'
#
loop_
_entity.id
_entity.type
_entity.pdbx_description
1 polymer ?
#
loop_
_entity_poly.entity_id
_entity_poly.type
_entity_poly.pdbx_seq_one_letter_code
_entity_poly.pdbx_strand_id
1 'polypeptide(L)' 'MKRVIVKNKKLTPTILKLLIDKFPDGYGIRDIVRFSNAKGKYIEALEVQTEDIMYLVIADNALERTILQFLEDE' A
#
# COMPACT_ATOMS: atom_id res chain seq x y z
N MET A 1 15.67 10.32 3.23
CA MET A 1 14.49 9.43 3.20
C MET A 1 13.43 10.02 2.28
N LYS A 2 13.08 9.33 1.19
CA LYS A 2 12.13 9.82 0.18
C LYS A 2 10.75 9.20 0.43
N ARG A 3 9.67 10.01 0.39
CA ARG A 3 8.29 9.51 0.49
C ARG A 3 7.64 9.45 -0.88
N VAL A 4 7.03 8.32 -1.21
CA VAL A 4 6.37 8.08 -2.49
C VAL A 4 4.95 7.57 -2.24
N ILE A 5 3.95 8.30 -2.73
CA ILE A 5 2.55 7.83 -2.69
C ILE A 5 2.30 6.96 -3.91
N VAL A 6 1.86 5.73 -3.67
CA VAL A 6 1.60 4.73 -4.68
C VAL A 6 0.10 4.44 -4.71
N LYS A 7 -0.48 4.58 -5.90
CA LYS A 7 -1.84 4.13 -6.18
C LYS A 7 -1.78 2.78 -6.86
N ASN A 8 -2.88 2.04 -6.87
CA ASN A 8 -3.00 0.76 -7.55
C ASN A 8 -2.33 0.73 -8.94
N LYS A 9 -2.64 1.70 -9.82
CA LYS A 9 -2.07 1.79 -11.19
C LYS A 9 -0.54 1.93 -11.27
N LYS A 10 0.13 2.23 -10.17
CA LYS A 10 1.58 2.41 -10.06
C LYS A 10 2.22 1.35 -9.16
N LEU A 11 1.47 0.33 -8.75
CA LEU A 11 2.02 -0.80 -8.01
C LEU A 11 2.97 -1.58 -8.91
N THR A 12 4.12 -1.93 -8.35
CA THR A 12 5.05 -2.87 -8.95
C THR A 12 4.99 -4.18 -8.17
N PRO A 13 5.35 -5.33 -8.77
CA PRO A 13 5.46 -6.60 -8.06
C PRO A 13 6.33 -6.50 -6.80
N THR A 14 7.39 -5.69 -6.83
CA THR A 14 8.24 -5.44 -5.66
C THR A 14 7.48 -4.81 -4.49
N ILE A 15 6.62 -3.82 -4.75
CA ILE A 15 5.83 -3.16 -3.69
C ILE A 15 4.75 -4.11 -3.16
N LEU A 16 4.13 -4.90 -4.03
CA LEU A 16 3.16 -5.94 -3.64
C LEU A 16 3.81 -6.97 -2.72
N LYS A 17 5.01 -7.43 -3.07
CA LYS A 17 5.76 -8.38 -2.24
C LYS A 17 6.08 -7.79 -0.86
N LEU A 18 6.53 -6.54 -0.80
CA LEU A 18 6.76 -5.85 0.48
C LEU A 18 5.48 -5.74 1.34
N LEU A 19 4.30 -5.58 0.72
CA LEU A 19 3.03 -5.58 1.44
C LEU A 19 2.68 -6.95 1.99
N ILE A 20 2.80 -8.00 1.17
CA ILE A 20 2.51 -9.39 1.56
C ILE A 20 3.48 -9.84 2.65
N ASP A 21 4.77 -9.56 2.50
CA ASP A 21 5.81 -9.90 3.49
C ASP A 21 5.56 -9.18 4.83
N LYS A 22 5.08 -7.93 4.79
CA LYS A 22 4.77 -7.15 6.00
C LYS A 22 3.43 -7.56 6.64
N PHE A 23 2.46 -7.94 5.84
CA PHE A 23 1.09 -8.25 6.25
C PHE A 23 0.66 -9.64 5.73
N PRO A 24 1.32 -10.72 6.16
CA PRO A 24 1.05 -12.06 5.63
C PRO A 24 -0.38 -12.55 5.93
N ASP A 25 -0.94 -12.11 7.06
CA ASP A 25 -2.31 -12.42 7.48
C ASP A 25 -3.32 -11.33 7.09
N GLY A 26 -2.90 -10.38 6.23
CA GLY A 26 -3.66 -9.19 5.88
C GLY A 26 -3.41 -8.01 6.83
N TYR A 27 -4.06 -6.88 6.53
CA TYR A 27 -3.93 -5.62 7.27
C TYR A 27 -5.24 -5.24 7.97
N GLY A 28 -5.15 -4.60 9.14
CA GLY A 28 -6.28 -4.08 9.89
C GLY A 28 -6.34 -2.55 9.91
N ILE A 29 -7.36 -2.02 10.58
CA ILE A 29 -7.57 -0.57 10.75
C ILE A 29 -6.36 0.10 11.43
N ARG A 30 -5.65 -0.63 12.30
CA ARG A 30 -4.47 -0.12 13.02
C ARG A 30 -3.24 0.06 12.12
N ASP A 31 -3.19 -0.63 10.99
CA ASP A 31 -2.10 -0.58 10.03
C ASP A 31 -2.26 0.56 9.02
N ILE A 32 -3.46 1.16 8.98
CA ILE A 32 -3.82 2.23 8.05
C ILE A 32 -3.32 3.57 8.60
N VAL A 33 -2.48 4.22 7.80
CA VAL A 33 -2.11 5.62 8.00
C VAL A 33 -3.14 6.51 7.29
N ARG A 34 -3.77 7.40 8.04
CA ARG A 34 -4.76 8.36 7.52
C ARG A 34 -4.20 9.77 7.49
N PHE A 35 -4.27 10.42 6.34
CA PHE A 35 -3.84 11.81 6.16
C PHE A 35 -4.79 12.56 5.21
N SER A 36 -4.80 13.89 5.26
CA SER A 36 -5.57 14.70 4.32
C SER A 36 -4.70 15.15 3.13
N ASN A 37 -5.31 15.22 1.95
CA ASN A 37 -4.67 15.84 0.79
C ASN A 37 -4.95 17.36 0.74
N ALA A 38 -4.35 18.04 -0.24
CA ALA A 38 -4.54 19.48 -0.45
C ALA A 38 -6.00 19.91 -0.70
N LYS A 39 -6.92 18.98 -0.98
CA LYS A 39 -8.36 19.22 -1.16
C LYS A 39 -9.18 18.92 0.11
N GLY A 40 -8.52 18.65 1.23
CA GLY A 40 -9.18 18.29 2.49
C GLY A 40 -9.80 16.89 2.51
N LYS A 41 -9.54 16.04 1.50
CA LYS A 41 -10.03 14.66 1.49
C LYS A 41 -9.09 13.76 2.28
N TYR A 42 -9.65 12.92 3.13
CA TYR A 42 -8.91 11.86 3.80
C TYR A 42 -8.47 10.79 2.80
N ILE A 43 -7.22 10.39 2.94
CA ILE A 43 -6.58 9.31 2.22
C ILE A 43 -6.10 8.31 3.27
N GLU A 44 -6.36 7.05 3.00
CA GLU A 44 -5.97 5.90 3.80
C GLU A 44 -4.90 5.14 3.02
N ALA A 45 -3.78 4.83 3.68
CA ALA A 45 -2.64 4.18 3.05
C ALA A 45 -1.93 3.22 3.99
N LEU A 46 -1.40 2.14 3.42
CA LEU A 46 -0.46 1.23 4.08
C LEU A 46 0.96 1.72 3.86
N GLU A 47 1.75 1.70 4.92
CA GLU A 47 3.17 2.05 4.85
C GLU A 47 4.02 0.81 4.65
N VAL A 48 4.85 0.79 3.61
CA VAL A 48 5.95 -0.16 3.43
C VAL A 48 7.20 0.62 3.04
N GLN A 49 8.37 0.13 3.43
CA GLN A 49 9.62 0.87 3.19
C GLN A 49 10.73 -0.05 2.72
N THR A 50 11.60 0.52 1.90
CA THR A 50 12.96 0.03 1.66
C THR A 50 13.94 0.90 2.43
N GLU A 51 15.24 0.65 2.31
CA GLU A 51 16.28 1.42 3.02
C GLU A 51 16.19 2.94 2.77
N ASP A 52 15.85 3.34 1.54
CA ASP A 52 15.85 4.76 1.14
C ASP A 52 14.46 5.39 0.96
N ILE A 53 13.44 4.56 0.72
CA ILE A 53 12.13 4.99 0.24
C ILE A 53 11.02 4.45 1.15
N MET A 54 10.17 5.37 1.61
CA MET A 54 8.93 5.07 2.30
C MET A 54 7.77 5.19 1.31
N TYR A 55 7.11 4.07 1.04
CA TYR A 55 5.96 3.98 0.17
C TYR A 55 4.67 4.05 0.99
N LEU A 56 3.78 4.95 0.60
CA LEU A 56 2.42 5.03 1.11
C LEU A 56 1.48 4.49 0.03
N VAL A 57 1.09 3.23 0.16
CA VAL A 57 0.22 2.55 -0.78
C VAL A 57 -1.23 2.81 -0.41
N ILE A 58 -2.00 3.45 -1.28
CA ILE A 58 -3.40 3.76 -0.99
C ILE A 58 -4.19 2.47 -0.77
N ALA A 59 -4.83 2.37 0.40
CA ALA A 59 -5.69 1.26 0.79
C ALA A 59 -7.10 1.49 0.22
N ASP A 60 -7.30 1.12 -1.03
CA ASP A 60 -8.61 1.14 -1.69
C ASP A 60 -9.02 -0.27 -2.13
N ASN A 61 -10.30 -0.45 -2.49
CA ASN A 61 -10.82 -1.74 -2.93
C ASN A 61 -10.08 -2.32 -4.15
N ALA A 62 -9.35 -1.49 -4.91
CA ALA A 62 -8.58 -1.98 -6.04
C ALA A 62 -7.30 -2.65 -5.54
N LEU A 63 -6.63 -2.12 -4.52
CA LEU A 63 -5.46 -2.76 -3.88
C LEU A 63 -5.78 -4.19 -3.45
N GLU A 64 -6.89 -4.40 -2.75
CA GLU A 64 -7.32 -5.73 -2.29
C GLU A 64 -7.43 -6.72 -3.44
N ARG A 65 -8.09 -6.32 -4.53
CA ARG A 65 -8.22 -7.14 -5.75
C ARG A 65 -6.86 -7.48 -6.36
N THR A 66 -5.94 -6.51 -6.41
CA THR A 66 -4.60 -6.72 -6.97
C THR A 66 -3.78 -7.67 -6.11
N ILE A 67 -3.87 -7.58 -4.78
CA ILE A 67 -3.19 -8.52 -3.88
C ILE A 67 -3.75 -9.94 -4.05
N LEU A 68 -5.07 -10.09 -4.06
CA LEU A 68 -5.71 -11.40 -4.26
C LEU A 68 -5.31 -12.03 -5.59
N GLN A 69 -5.39 -11.27 -6.69
CA GLN A 69 -4.97 -11.76 -8.00
C GLN A 69 -3.49 -12.16 -8.01
N PHE A 70 -2.61 -11.36 -7.39
CA PHE A 70 -1.18 -11.65 -7.32
C PHE A 70 -0.90 -12.95 -6.53
N LEU A 71 -1.67 -13.23 -5.48
CA LEU A 71 -1.58 -14.47 -4.69
C LEU A 71 -2.18 -15.69 -5.39
N GLU A 72 -3.18 -15.51 -6.26
CA GLU A 72 -3.74 -16.58 -7.08
C GLU A 72 -2.83 -16.96 -8.27
N ASP A 73 -2.05 -16.00 -8.77
CA ASP A 73 -1.12 -16.17 -9.90
C ASP A 73 0.27 -16.73 -9.47
N GLU A 74 0.62 -16.76 -8.17
CA GLU A 74 1.84 -17.39 -7.60
C GLU A 74 1.58 -18.82 -7.09
#